data_AF-A0A1Q7AR86-F1
#
_entry.id   AF-A0A1Q7AR86-F1
#
_cell.length_a   1.000
_cell.length_b   1.000
_cell.length_c   1.000
_cell.angle_alpha   90.00
_cell.angle_beta   90.00
_cell.angle_gamma   90.00
#
_symmetry.space_group_name_H-M   'P 1'
#
loop_
_entity.id
_entity.type
_entity.pdbx_description
1 polymer ?
#
loop_
_entity_poly.entity_id
_entity_poly.type
_entity_poly.pdbx_seq_one_letter_code
_entity_poly.pdbx_strand_id
1 'polypeptide(L)'
;MAIADDPDVPADIEPISLLDVTAEPSANAYVLRQLQQPHSDRALQGALLAAVRKVRQGHFRSGEECAALIRSVAEIMAEPVIHPAVLPVAVQLSRSLARRAPQAAMLYRSLPATATAQRIWSDNRTTEPAARQEICRRLAAAAAARLIVEPDQHDEILPELIEEMLFSPNVDERLYSTMLIAATPYREPLGAAITAAAPGLLRYHQAPAGAVLRALTSLSVASHRQLVHDLLVDPGVSSQLAHAAAWATPHCAGQQDEKAWRRMLDLQLANWRRAPSQIGAGIVHGLTYGIGTDGHEKLLTEIRGAQLVPQPARAAAAWWLSALRPT
;
A
#
# COMPACT_ATOMS: atom_id res chain seq x y z
N MET A 1 -13.07 7.47 -12.18
CA MET A 1 -13.54 7.58 -10.79
C MET A 1 -13.09 6.39 -9.92
N ALA A 2 -13.08 5.14 -10.40
CA ALA A 2 -12.67 3.98 -9.57
C ALA A 2 -11.17 3.87 -9.21
N ILE A 3 -10.24 4.31 -10.07
CA ILE A 3 -8.80 4.43 -9.74
C ILE A 3 -8.61 5.43 -8.59
N ALA A 4 -9.42 6.48 -8.56
CA ALA A 4 -9.44 7.50 -7.54
C ALA A 4 -10.19 7.06 -6.27
N ASP A 5 -10.49 5.77 -6.06
CA ASP A 5 -11.09 5.28 -4.81
C ASP A 5 -10.17 4.30 -4.05
N ASP A 6 -9.06 3.85 -4.65
CA ASP A 6 -8.05 3.05 -3.96
C ASP A 6 -7.07 3.98 -3.20
N PRO A 7 -6.96 3.92 -1.86
CA PRO A 7 -6.03 4.74 -1.09
C PRO A 7 -4.56 4.35 -1.33
N ASP A 8 -4.29 3.20 -1.96
CA ASP A 8 -2.96 2.69 -2.25
C ASP A 8 -2.56 2.83 -3.74
N VAL A 9 -3.43 3.36 -4.61
CA VAL A 9 -3.11 3.62 -6.02
C VAL A 9 -2.45 5.00 -6.20
N PRO A 10 -1.24 5.07 -6.81
CA PRO A 10 -0.45 6.30 -6.88
C PRO A 10 -1.09 7.48 -7.61
N ALA A 11 -2.02 7.28 -8.56
CA ALA A 11 -2.41 8.30 -9.54
C ALA A 11 -2.84 9.68 -8.97
N ASP A 12 -3.39 9.72 -7.73
CA ASP A 12 -3.72 10.97 -7.04
C ASP A 12 -2.69 11.39 -5.96
N ILE A 13 -1.87 10.46 -5.47
CA ILE A 13 -0.77 10.70 -4.51
C ILE A 13 0.48 11.24 -5.25
N GLU A 14 0.66 10.80 -6.49
CA GLU A 14 1.85 10.92 -7.33
C GLU A 14 2.22 12.37 -7.68
N PRO A 15 1.30 13.30 -8.02
CA PRO A 15 1.74 14.64 -8.40
C PRO A 15 2.41 15.41 -7.25
N ILE A 16 1.91 15.24 -6.01
CA ILE A 16 2.44 15.95 -4.84
C ILE A 16 3.68 15.27 -4.31
N SER A 17 3.71 13.92 -4.27
CA SER A 17 4.89 13.18 -3.81
C SER A 17 6.11 13.46 -4.69
N LEU A 18 5.94 13.64 -6.01
CA LEU A 18 6.99 14.00 -6.97
C LEU A 18 7.63 15.39 -6.76
N LEU A 19 7.06 16.24 -5.91
CA LEU A 19 7.69 17.50 -5.54
C LEU A 19 8.89 17.32 -4.61
N ASP A 20 9.10 16.10 -4.11
CA ASP A 20 10.20 15.71 -3.24
C ASP A 20 11.59 16.07 -3.78
N VAL A 21 11.84 15.82 -5.08
CA VAL A 21 13.16 15.94 -5.73
C VAL A 21 13.60 17.38 -5.97
N THR A 22 12.69 18.35 -5.93
CA THR A 22 13.00 19.76 -6.20
C THR A 22 13.20 20.56 -4.92
N ALA A 23 14.17 21.48 -4.93
CA ALA A 23 14.40 22.45 -3.86
C ALA A 23 13.71 23.81 -4.09
N GLU A 24 12.86 23.92 -5.13
CA GLU A 24 12.17 25.16 -5.48
C GLU A 24 11.26 25.65 -4.34
N PRO A 25 11.34 26.95 -3.94
CA PRO A 25 10.54 27.49 -2.85
C PRO A 25 9.02 27.35 -3.06
N SER A 26 8.56 27.46 -4.31
CA SER A 26 7.14 27.29 -4.66
C SER A 26 6.65 25.86 -4.41
N ALA A 27 7.49 24.85 -4.66
CA ALA A 27 7.18 23.45 -4.38
C ALA A 27 7.13 23.19 -2.87
N ASN A 28 8.07 23.75 -2.09
CA ASN A 28 8.03 23.68 -0.63
C ASN A 28 6.77 24.33 -0.06
N ALA A 29 6.43 25.53 -0.53
CA ALA A 29 5.22 26.24 -0.11
C ALA A 29 3.94 25.47 -0.45
N TYR A 30 3.91 24.79 -1.61
CA TYR A 30 2.78 23.94 -1.98
C TYR A 30 2.64 22.72 -1.05
N VAL A 31 3.73 22.02 -0.76
CA VAL A 31 3.72 20.88 0.20
C VAL A 31 3.25 21.34 1.58
N LEU A 32 3.78 22.45 2.10
CA LEU A 32 3.36 23.00 3.39
C LEU A 32 1.87 23.36 3.42
N ARG A 33 1.35 23.96 2.34
CA ARG A 33 -0.09 24.26 2.22
C ARG A 33 -0.94 23.00 2.32
N GLN A 34 -0.54 21.92 1.67
CA GLN A 34 -1.28 20.67 1.68
C GLN A 34 -1.21 19.93 3.03
N LEU A 35 -0.15 20.15 3.81
CA LEU A 35 -0.08 19.66 5.19
C LEU A 35 -1.00 20.45 6.14
N GLN A 36 -1.22 21.74 5.88
CA GLN A 36 -2.05 22.62 6.71
C GLN A 36 -3.54 22.54 6.35
N GLN A 37 -3.84 22.42 5.05
CA GLN A 37 -5.19 22.44 4.50
C GLN A 37 -5.28 21.40 3.37
N PRO A 38 -5.25 20.11 3.70
CA PRO A 38 -5.35 19.06 2.69
C PRO A 38 -6.72 19.11 2.02
N HIS A 39 -6.74 19.05 0.68
CA HIS A 39 -7.99 18.91 -0.07
C HIS A 39 -8.57 17.49 -0.04
N SER A 40 -7.79 16.50 0.41
CA SER A 40 -8.20 15.11 0.64
C SER A 40 -7.16 14.38 1.51
N ASP A 41 -7.53 13.23 2.08
CA ASP A 41 -6.60 12.35 2.84
C ASP A 41 -5.40 11.90 1.98
N ARG A 42 -5.62 11.68 0.67
CA ARG A 42 -4.54 11.34 -0.26
C ARG A 42 -3.56 12.48 -0.46
N ALA A 43 -4.06 13.71 -0.54
CA ALA A 43 -3.22 14.88 -0.67
C ALA A 43 -2.36 15.09 0.56
N LEU A 44 -2.95 14.88 1.75
CA LEU A 44 -2.22 14.89 3.01
C LEU A 44 -1.11 13.83 3.00
N GLN A 45 -1.43 12.60 2.59
CA GLN A 45 -0.46 11.51 2.48
C GLN A 45 0.67 11.84 1.48
N GLY A 46 0.33 12.34 0.29
CA GLY A 46 1.32 12.75 -0.72
C GLY A 46 2.23 13.88 -0.24
N ALA A 47 1.66 14.88 0.44
CA ALA A 47 2.42 15.97 1.05
C ALA A 47 3.37 15.48 2.16
N LEU A 48 2.93 14.52 2.98
CA LEU A 48 3.77 13.89 4.00
C LEU A 48 4.92 13.09 3.39
N LEU A 49 4.65 12.30 2.35
CA LEU A 49 5.69 11.55 1.62
C LEU A 49 6.74 12.50 1.02
N ALA A 50 6.28 13.57 0.35
CA ALA A 50 7.17 14.60 -0.20
C ALA A 50 8.01 15.27 0.90
N ALA A 51 7.38 15.62 2.02
CA ALA A 51 8.03 16.26 3.15
C ALA A 51 9.11 15.36 3.78
N VAL A 52 8.89 14.05 3.91
CA VAL A 52 9.91 13.11 4.42
C VAL A 52 11.20 13.21 3.60
N ARG A 53 11.09 13.15 2.27
CA ARG A 53 12.26 13.23 1.39
C ARG A 53 12.89 14.62 1.37
N LYS A 54 12.09 15.68 1.29
CA LYS A 54 12.59 17.07 1.38
C LYS A 54 13.35 17.33 2.68
N VAL A 55 12.85 16.81 3.81
CA VAL A 55 13.57 16.88 5.09
C VAL A 55 14.85 16.08 5.03
N ARG A 56 14.90 14.88 4.44
CA ARG A 56 16.17 14.14 4.31
C ARG A 56 17.18 14.86 3.41
N GLN A 57 16.73 15.46 2.31
CA GLN A 57 17.59 16.16 1.33
C GLN A 57 17.95 17.60 1.76
N GLY A 58 17.29 18.15 2.79
CA GLY A 58 17.55 19.51 3.27
C GLY A 58 16.96 20.60 2.38
N HIS A 59 15.83 20.29 1.73
CA HIS A 59 15.12 21.22 0.85
C HIS A 59 14.36 22.30 1.61
N PHE A 60 13.93 22.02 2.85
CA PHE A 60 13.42 23.05 3.77
C PHE A 60 14.60 23.75 4.45
N ARG A 61 14.98 24.93 3.94
CA ARG A 61 16.21 25.62 4.35
C ARG A 61 15.97 26.72 5.36
N SER A 62 14.80 27.35 5.32
CA SER A 62 14.49 28.44 6.25
C SER A 62 14.06 27.88 7.62
N GLY A 63 14.39 28.62 8.68
CA GLY A 63 13.87 28.32 10.03
C GLY A 63 12.35 28.39 10.09
N GLU A 64 11.74 29.26 9.27
CA GLU A 64 10.29 29.42 9.17
C GLU A 64 9.61 28.19 8.54
N GLU A 65 10.12 27.67 7.42
CA GLU A 65 9.62 26.43 6.81
C GLU A 65 9.73 25.25 7.78
N CYS A 66 10.87 25.11 8.47
CA CYS A 66 11.06 24.07 9.48
C CYS A 66 10.06 24.21 10.63
N ALA A 67 9.84 25.43 11.13
CA ALA A 67 8.88 25.69 12.20
C ALA A 67 7.43 25.43 11.75
N ALA A 68 7.07 25.80 10.52
CA ALA A 68 5.77 25.52 9.93
C ALA A 68 5.54 24.01 9.81
N LEU A 69 6.54 23.27 9.33
CA LEU A 69 6.48 21.83 9.18
C LEU A 69 6.31 21.10 10.53
N ILE A 70 7.05 21.52 11.55
CA ILE A 70 6.91 20.98 12.92
C ILE A 70 5.48 21.20 13.45
N ARG A 71 4.92 22.40 13.27
CA ARG A 71 3.54 22.71 13.70
C ARG A 71 2.52 21.86 12.97
N SER A 72 2.57 21.81 11.64
CA SER A 72 1.61 21.03 10.85
C SER A 72 1.64 19.55 11.21
N VAL A 73 2.83 18.97 11.42
CA VAL A 73 2.93 17.58 11.85
C VAL A 73 2.41 17.39 13.27
N ALA A 74 2.70 18.30 14.21
CA ALA A 74 2.15 18.22 15.56
C ALA A 74 0.62 18.28 15.57
N GLU A 75 0.02 19.12 14.72
CA GLU A 75 -1.43 19.22 14.54
C GLU A 75 -2.03 17.92 13.99
N ILE A 76 -1.45 17.36 12.91
CA ILE A 76 -1.86 16.07 12.35
C ILE A 76 -1.80 14.96 13.41
N MET A 77 -0.72 14.91 14.19
CA MET A 77 -0.53 13.87 15.23
C MET A 77 -1.49 14.06 16.42
N ALA A 78 -2.05 15.25 16.62
CA ALA A 78 -3.01 15.56 17.68
C ALA A 78 -4.47 15.25 17.30
N GLU A 79 -4.74 14.92 16.03
CA GLU A 79 -6.09 14.56 15.59
C GLU A 79 -6.59 13.29 16.28
N PRO A 80 -7.82 13.27 16.82
CA PRO A 80 -8.36 12.09 17.51
C PRO A 80 -8.51 10.86 16.59
N VAL A 81 -8.74 11.10 15.29
CA VAL A 81 -8.98 10.06 14.29
C VAL A 81 -8.09 10.35 13.08
N ILE A 82 -6.86 9.83 13.11
CA ILE A 82 -5.92 9.92 11.98
C ILE A 82 -6.17 8.76 11.02
N HIS A 83 -6.22 9.06 9.72
CA HIS A 83 -6.34 8.02 8.70
C HIS A 83 -5.19 6.99 8.81
N PRO A 84 -5.46 5.66 8.78
CA PRO A 84 -4.44 4.63 9.01
C PRO A 84 -3.22 4.69 8.07
N ALA A 85 -3.40 5.21 6.84
CA ALA A 85 -2.30 5.40 5.88
C ALA A 85 -1.44 6.65 6.16
N VAL A 86 -1.98 7.64 6.87
CA VAL A 86 -1.32 8.92 7.17
C VAL A 86 -0.37 8.78 8.37
N LEU A 87 -0.84 8.08 9.43
CA LEU A 87 -0.10 7.95 10.69
C LEU A 87 1.35 7.45 10.50
N PRO A 88 1.63 6.36 9.75
CA PRO A 88 3.00 5.86 9.61
C PRO A 88 3.97 6.88 9.00
N VAL A 89 3.51 7.64 8.00
CA VAL A 89 4.33 8.63 7.30
C VAL A 89 4.52 9.88 8.16
N ALA A 90 3.50 10.32 8.90
CA ALA A 90 3.59 11.44 9.83
C ALA A 90 4.59 11.18 10.98
N VAL A 91 4.60 9.96 11.51
CA VAL A 91 5.60 9.54 12.53
C VAL A 91 7.01 9.50 11.92
N GLN A 92 7.15 8.96 10.71
CA GLN A 92 8.44 8.93 10.00
C GLN A 92 8.97 10.35 9.73
N LEU A 93 8.11 11.28 9.35
CA LEU A 93 8.45 12.69 9.17
C LEU A 93 8.88 13.33 10.50
N SER A 94 8.12 13.11 11.57
CA SER A 94 8.46 13.59 12.92
C SER A 94 9.85 13.13 13.35
N ARG A 95 10.15 11.84 13.16
CA ARG A 95 11.47 11.26 13.45
C ARG A 95 12.58 11.89 12.61
N SER A 96 12.32 12.10 11.32
CA SER A 96 13.29 12.72 10.40
C SER A 96 13.59 14.17 10.78
N LEU A 97 12.56 14.93 11.21
CA LEU A 97 12.70 16.28 11.76
C LEU A 97 13.50 16.30 13.06
N ALA A 98 13.18 15.42 14.01
CA ALA A 98 13.86 15.37 15.32
C ALA A 98 15.37 15.09 15.20
N ARG A 99 15.78 14.33 14.17
CA ARG A 99 17.20 14.09 13.88
C ARG A 99 17.93 15.29 13.29
N ARG A 100 17.22 16.20 12.62
CA ARG A 100 17.81 17.37 11.94
C ARG A 100 17.69 18.66 12.74
N ALA A 101 16.64 18.80 13.54
CA ALA A 101 16.29 20.01 14.25
C ALA A 101 16.00 19.68 15.74
N PRO A 102 16.86 20.10 16.68
CA PRO A 102 16.68 19.79 18.11
C PRO A 102 15.31 20.22 18.65
N GLN A 103 14.76 21.34 18.18
CA GLN A 103 13.43 21.83 18.56
C GLN A 103 12.30 20.87 18.17
N ALA A 104 12.50 20.00 17.17
CA ALA A 104 11.52 19.00 16.75
C ALA A 104 11.48 17.78 17.69
N ALA A 105 12.40 17.64 18.65
CA ALA A 105 12.38 16.56 19.63
C ALA A 105 11.09 16.52 20.46
N MET A 106 10.40 17.66 20.61
CA MET A 106 9.11 17.74 21.30
C MET A 106 7.99 16.96 20.60
N LEU A 107 8.11 16.68 19.29
CA LEU A 107 7.13 15.89 18.53
C LEU A 107 6.95 14.47 19.10
N TYR A 108 7.95 13.95 19.82
CA TYR A 108 7.83 12.68 20.54
C TYR A 108 6.64 12.67 21.51
N ARG A 109 6.34 13.81 22.16
CA ARG A 109 5.26 13.92 23.13
C ARG A 109 3.87 13.95 22.48
N SER A 110 3.81 14.28 21.19
CA SER A 110 2.59 14.30 20.38
C SER A 110 2.32 12.97 19.69
N LEU A 111 3.17 11.94 19.88
CA LEU A 111 2.93 10.64 19.28
C LEU A 111 1.70 9.96 19.89
N PRO A 112 0.78 9.42 19.06
CA PRO A 112 -0.28 8.55 19.51
C PRO A 112 0.29 7.39 20.29
N ALA A 113 -0.36 7.03 21.40
CA ALA A 113 0.02 5.94 22.29
C ALA A 113 -0.27 4.56 21.68
N THR A 114 0.24 4.30 20.47
CA THR A 114 0.11 3.05 19.74
C THR A 114 1.47 2.38 19.57
N ALA A 115 1.50 1.04 19.62
CA ALA A 115 2.72 0.28 19.40
C ALA A 115 3.34 0.54 18.01
N THR A 116 2.52 0.83 17.00
CA THR A 116 3.00 1.14 15.64
C THR A 116 3.71 2.49 15.60
N ALA A 117 3.13 3.55 16.19
CA ALA A 117 3.78 4.86 16.23
C ALA A 117 5.12 4.80 17.00
N GLN A 118 5.15 4.12 18.15
CA GLN A 118 6.38 3.94 18.92
C GLN A 118 7.47 3.19 18.13
N ARG A 119 7.10 2.12 17.41
CA ARG A 119 8.03 1.34 16.57
C ARG A 119 8.57 2.14 15.39
N ILE A 120 7.72 2.92 14.72
CA ILE A 120 8.18 3.75 13.61
C ILE A 120 9.12 4.85 14.13
N TRP A 121 8.82 5.42 15.30
CA TRP A 121 9.69 6.42 15.92
C TRP A 121 11.08 5.85 16.28
N SER A 122 11.14 4.69 16.93
CA SER A 122 12.41 4.08 17.31
C SER A 122 13.18 3.55 16.09
N ASP A 123 12.53 2.71 15.28
CA ASP A 123 13.18 1.84 14.32
C ASP A 123 12.85 2.16 12.85
N ASN A 124 11.94 3.09 12.55
CA ASN A 124 11.45 3.37 11.18
C ASN A 124 10.70 2.20 10.53
N ARG A 125 10.09 1.33 11.33
CA ARG A 125 9.49 0.09 10.83
C ARG A 125 8.12 -0.16 11.45
N THR A 126 7.27 -0.86 10.70
CA THR A 126 5.89 -1.17 11.12
C THR A 126 5.78 -2.44 11.96
N THR A 127 6.83 -3.27 11.99
CA THR A 127 6.86 -4.61 12.63
C THR A 127 8.02 -4.70 13.62
N GLU A 128 7.88 -5.59 14.62
CA GLU A 128 8.92 -5.88 15.61
C GLU A 128 10.26 -6.33 14.97
N PRO A 129 11.43 -5.87 15.47
CA PRO A 129 12.73 -6.13 14.84
C PRO A 129 13.09 -7.61 14.67
N ALA A 130 12.94 -8.42 15.72
CA ALA A 130 13.38 -9.82 15.69
C ALA A 130 12.56 -10.66 14.69
N ALA A 131 11.23 -10.51 14.71
CA ALA A 131 10.35 -11.17 13.76
C ALA A 131 10.63 -10.73 12.32
N ARG A 132 10.86 -9.43 12.12
CA ARG A 132 11.17 -8.84 10.81
C ARG A 132 12.47 -9.39 10.22
N GLN A 133 13.56 -9.35 10.98
CA GLN A 133 14.87 -9.84 10.54
C GLN A 133 14.80 -11.31 10.13
N GLU A 134 14.13 -12.14 10.95
CA GLU A 134 13.98 -13.56 10.64
C GLU A 134 13.14 -13.80 9.38
N ILE A 135 12.05 -13.05 9.17
CA ILE A 135 11.26 -13.13 7.94
C ILE A 135 12.10 -12.75 6.72
N CYS A 136 12.81 -11.62 6.77
CA CYS A 136 13.62 -11.15 5.64
C CYS A 136 14.74 -12.14 5.30
N ARG A 137 15.45 -12.65 6.32
CA ARG A 137 16.50 -13.66 6.16
C ARG A 137 15.96 -14.95 5.54
N ARG A 138 14.80 -15.44 5.99
CA ARG A 138 14.18 -16.65 5.45
C ARG A 138 13.72 -16.47 4.01
N LEU A 139 13.13 -15.32 3.67
CA LEU A 139 12.69 -15.02 2.30
C LEU A 139 13.90 -14.88 1.36
N ALA A 140 14.95 -14.19 1.78
CA ALA A 140 16.20 -14.07 1.02
C ALA A 140 16.85 -15.43 0.78
N ALA A 141 16.98 -16.26 1.82
CA ALA A 141 17.54 -17.61 1.71
C ALA A 141 16.70 -18.50 0.77
N ALA A 142 15.37 -18.45 0.88
CA ALA A 142 14.47 -19.21 0.01
C ALA A 142 14.53 -18.76 -1.46
N ALA A 143 14.72 -17.46 -1.71
CA ALA A 143 14.91 -16.92 -3.05
C ALA A 143 16.28 -17.33 -3.63
N ALA A 144 17.36 -17.17 -2.84
CA ALA A 144 18.72 -17.54 -3.25
C ALA A 144 18.86 -19.03 -3.54
N ALA A 145 18.24 -19.91 -2.76
CA ALA A 145 18.27 -21.36 -2.96
C ALA A 145 17.67 -21.84 -4.29
N ARG A 146 16.92 -20.98 -5.00
CA ARG A 146 16.33 -21.29 -6.32
C ARG A 146 17.15 -20.75 -7.48
N LEU A 147 18.18 -19.96 -7.21
CA LEU A 147 19.09 -19.47 -8.22
C LEU A 147 20.29 -20.42 -8.32
N ILE A 148 20.79 -20.60 -9.54
CA ILE A 148 22.06 -21.28 -9.78
C ILE A 148 23.15 -20.22 -9.54
N VAL A 149 23.51 -20.02 -8.27
CA VAL A 149 24.57 -19.08 -7.86
C VAL A 149 25.78 -19.86 -7.38
N GLU A 150 26.96 -19.26 -7.47
CA GLU A 150 28.17 -19.81 -6.86
C GLU A 150 27.99 -19.94 -5.34
N PRO A 151 28.45 -21.04 -4.71
CA PRO A 151 28.14 -21.37 -3.31
C PRO A 151 28.54 -20.33 -2.26
N ASP A 152 29.49 -19.45 -2.59
CA ASP A 152 30.12 -18.53 -1.63
C ASP A 152 29.59 -17.09 -1.71
N GLN A 153 28.62 -16.80 -2.58
CA GLN A 153 28.08 -15.45 -2.73
C GLN A 153 26.87 -15.23 -1.79
N HIS A 154 27.14 -14.78 -0.57
CA HIS A 154 26.10 -14.24 0.32
C HIS A 154 25.70 -12.84 -0.13
N ASP A 155 24.44 -12.67 -0.54
CA ASP A 155 23.86 -11.36 -0.83
C ASP A 155 23.33 -10.73 0.47
N GLU A 156 24.11 -9.81 1.03
CA GLU A 156 23.75 -9.06 2.24
C GLU A 156 22.72 -7.95 1.95
N ILE A 157 22.56 -7.54 0.69
CA ILE A 157 21.68 -6.43 0.28
C ILE A 157 20.24 -6.91 0.12
N LEU A 158 20.04 -8.14 -0.37
CA LEU A 158 18.69 -8.68 -0.60
C LEU A 158 17.80 -8.67 0.66
N PRO A 159 18.26 -9.11 1.86
CA PRO A 159 17.49 -8.98 3.10
C PRO A 159 17.08 -7.55 3.42
N GLU A 160 17.95 -6.55 3.18
CA GLU A 160 17.65 -5.14 3.40
C GLU A 160 16.57 -4.63 2.44
N LEU A 161 16.67 -4.97 1.15
CA LEU A 161 15.64 -4.62 0.17
C LEU A 161 14.30 -5.29 0.47
N ILE A 162 14.29 -6.54 0.93
CA ILE A 162 13.07 -7.22 1.39
C ILE A 162 12.50 -6.51 2.62
N GLU A 163 13.36 -6.08 3.54
CA GLU A 163 12.95 -5.35 4.72
C GLU A 163 12.26 -4.03 4.35
N GLU A 164 12.88 -3.24 3.49
CA GLU A 164 12.32 -1.99 3.00
C GLU A 164 11.03 -2.22 2.22
N MET A 165 11.01 -3.21 1.32
CA MET A 165 9.84 -3.60 0.52
C MET A 165 8.61 -3.94 1.37
N LEU A 166 8.76 -4.69 2.46
CA LEU A 166 7.64 -5.22 3.23
C LEU A 166 7.27 -4.38 4.46
N PHE A 167 8.25 -3.69 5.07
CA PHE A 167 8.10 -3.12 6.41
C PHE A 167 8.41 -1.63 6.50
N SER A 168 8.83 -0.98 5.40
CA SER A 168 8.94 0.48 5.41
C SER A 168 7.55 1.11 5.60
N PRO A 169 7.40 2.12 6.48
CA PRO A 169 6.18 2.91 6.57
C PRO A 169 5.95 3.76 5.31
N ASN A 170 7.01 4.05 4.55
CA ASN A 170 6.97 4.86 3.34
C ASN A 170 6.59 4.00 2.13
N VAL A 171 5.50 4.36 1.46
CA VAL A 171 5.00 3.58 0.31
C VAL A 171 5.96 3.60 -0.88
N ASP A 172 6.71 4.69 -1.07
CA ASP A 172 7.65 4.83 -2.17
C ASP A 172 8.94 4.06 -1.91
N GLU A 173 9.43 3.99 -0.66
CA GLU A 173 10.58 3.13 -0.31
C GLU A 173 10.24 1.66 -0.60
N ARG A 174 9.00 1.25 -0.28
CA ARG A 174 8.52 -0.10 -0.63
C ARG A 174 8.51 -0.32 -2.14
N LEU A 175 7.98 0.64 -2.89
CA LEU A 175 7.90 0.57 -4.36
C LEU A 175 9.30 0.48 -4.98
N TYR A 176 10.23 1.38 -4.62
CA TYR A 176 11.58 1.38 -5.17
C TYR A 176 12.34 0.11 -4.83
N SER A 177 12.25 -0.37 -3.58
CA SER A 177 12.86 -1.64 -3.20
C SER A 177 12.31 -2.80 -4.02
N THR A 178 11.00 -2.80 -4.27
CA THR A 178 10.37 -3.83 -5.12
C THR A 178 10.84 -3.72 -6.57
N MET A 179 10.95 -2.51 -7.12
CA MET A 179 11.43 -2.28 -8.49
C MET A 179 12.90 -2.68 -8.65
N LEU A 180 13.75 -2.37 -7.67
CA LEU A 180 15.14 -2.81 -7.64
C LEU A 180 15.23 -4.32 -7.65
N ILE A 181 14.48 -5.02 -6.78
CA ILE A 181 14.43 -6.48 -6.77
C ILE A 181 13.89 -7.03 -8.10
N ALA A 182 12.82 -6.43 -8.63
CA ALA A 182 12.20 -6.85 -9.89
C ALA A 182 13.16 -6.76 -11.10
N ALA A 183 14.17 -5.89 -11.02
CA ALA A 183 15.21 -5.74 -12.03
C ALA A 183 16.39 -6.74 -11.87
N THR A 184 16.35 -7.62 -10.87
CA THR A 184 17.37 -8.65 -10.62
C THR A 184 16.87 -10.07 -10.93
N PRO A 185 17.75 -11.08 -10.97
CA PRO A 185 17.35 -12.48 -11.03
C PRO A 185 16.47 -12.95 -9.85
N TYR A 186 16.41 -12.20 -8.74
CA TYR A 186 15.61 -12.56 -7.56
C TYR A 186 14.11 -12.38 -7.75
N ARG A 187 13.64 -11.68 -8.80
CA ARG A 187 12.22 -11.38 -9.03
C ARG A 187 11.29 -12.59 -8.86
N GLU A 188 11.48 -13.62 -9.68
CA GLU A 188 10.63 -14.82 -9.68
C GLU A 188 10.86 -15.68 -8.42
N PRO A 189 12.10 -16.01 -8.02
CA PRO A 189 12.36 -16.75 -6.78
C PRO A 189 11.75 -16.11 -5.54
N LEU A 190 11.88 -14.79 -5.39
CA LEU A 190 11.36 -14.08 -4.24
C LEU A 190 9.83 -14.02 -4.26
N GLY A 191 9.21 -13.72 -5.41
CA GLY A 191 7.76 -13.69 -5.49
C GLY A 191 7.14 -15.05 -5.16
N ALA A 192 7.79 -16.14 -5.56
CA ALA A 192 7.37 -17.49 -5.17
C ALA A 192 7.61 -17.78 -3.68
N ALA A 193 8.72 -17.31 -3.09
CA ALA A 193 8.98 -17.44 -1.65
C ALA A 193 7.95 -16.65 -0.81
N ILE A 194 7.61 -15.43 -1.21
CA ILE A 194 6.59 -14.61 -0.57
C ILE A 194 5.22 -15.27 -0.71
N THR A 195 4.87 -15.78 -1.90
CA THR A 195 3.58 -16.47 -2.10
C THR A 195 3.44 -17.67 -1.17
N ALA A 196 4.50 -18.48 -1.03
CA ALA A 196 4.51 -19.63 -0.13
C ALA A 196 4.42 -19.22 1.37
N ALA A 197 5.02 -18.09 1.74
CA ALA A 197 4.99 -17.57 3.11
C ALA A 197 3.70 -16.78 3.43
N ALA A 198 2.97 -16.30 2.41
CA ALA A 198 1.86 -15.36 2.55
C ALA A 198 0.77 -15.84 3.54
N PRO A 199 0.31 -17.12 3.54
CA PRO A 199 -0.67 -17.57 4.52
C PRO A 199 -0.23 -17.32 5.97
N GLY A 200 1.05 -17.55 6.29
CA GLY A 200 1.62 -17.28 7.61
C GLY A 200 1.79 -15.78 7.87
N LEU A 201 2.38 -15.05 6.92
CA LEU A 201 2.62 -13.61 7.03
C LEU A 201 1.33 -12.82 7.29
N LEU A 202 0.26 -13.20 6.59
CA LEU A 202 -1.04 -12.53 6.61
C LEU A 202 -1.88 -12.94 7.82
N ARG A 203 -1.99 -14.26 8.10
CA ARG A 203 -2.84 -14.77 9.20
C ARG A 203 -2.31 -14.38 10.58
N TYR A 204 -0.99 -14.33 10.75
CA TYR A 204 -0.37 -13.97 12.02
C TYR A 204 0.03 -12.49 12.10
N HIS A 205 -0.44 -11.65 11.17
CA HIS A 205 -0.14 -10.21 11.12
C HIS A 205 1.35 -9.88 11.23
N GLN A 206 2.20 -10.75 10.71
CA GLN A 206 3.64 -10.60 10.77
C GLN A 206 4.12 -9.52 9.78
N ALA A 207 3.37 -9.31 8.70
CA ALA A 207 3.58 -8.21 7.76
C ALA A 207 2.25 -7.50 7.44
N PRO A 208 2.29 -6.20 7.08
CA PRO A 208 1.10 -5.50 6.60
C PRO A 208 0.57 -6.16 5.33
N ALA A 209 -0.69 -6.61 5.34
CA ALA A 209 -1.29 -7.33 4.23
C ALA A 209 -1.20 -6.58 2.89
N GLY A 210 -1.51 -5.27 2.91
CA GLY A 210 -1.38 -4.43 1.73
C GLY A 210 0.05 -4.35 1.19
N ALA A 211 1.06 -4.34 2.06
CA ALA A 211 2.46 -4.32 1.62
C ALA A 211 2.86 -5.65 0.94
N VAL A 212 2.45 -6.80 1.51
CA VAL A 212 2.72 -8.12 0.90
C VAL A 212 2.06 -8.25 -0.47
N LEU A 213 0.77 -7.91 -0.58
CA LEU A 213 0.02 -8.02 -1.84
C LEU A 213 0.56 -7.03 -2.90
N ARG A 214 0.90 -5.80 -2.51
CA ARG A 214 1.52 -4.83 -3.42
C ARG A 214 2.91 -5.24 -3.89
N ALA A 215 3.71 -5.85 -3.02
CA ALA A 215 5.00 -6.41 -3.40
C ALA A 215 4.82 -7.48 -4.48
N LEU A 216 3.89 -8.43 -4.27
CA LEU A 216 3.58 -9.46 -5.26
C LEU A 216 3.02 -8.91 -6.58
N THR A 217 2.16 -7.88 -6.52
CA THR A 217 1.70 -7.12 -7.70
C THR A 217 2.87 -6.55 -8.47
N SER A 218 3.77 -5.84 -7.79
CA SER A 218 4.87 -5.10 -8.43
C SER A 218 5.96 -6.04 -8.95
N LEU A 219 6.17 -7.18 -8.30
CA LEU A 219 7.00 -8.27 -8.82
C LEU A 219 6.35 -8.98 -10.01
N SER A 220 5.05 -8.81 -10.24
CA SER A 220 4.30 -9.35 -11.38
C SER A 220 4.55 -10.85 -11.58
N VAL A 221 4.47 -11.62 -10.48
CA VAL A 221 4.64 -13.08 -10.50
C VAL A 221 3.31 -13.80 -10.73
N ALA A 222 3.34 -14.86 -11.52
CA ALA A 222 2.12 -15.60 -11.90
C ALA A 222 1.38 -16.20 -10.69
N SER A 223 2.12 -16.59 -9.65
CA SER A 223 1.56 -17.20 -8.43
C SER A 223 0.70 -16.23 -7.61
N HIS A 224 0.84 -14.92 -7.81
CA HIS A 224 0.09 -13.90 -7.08
C HIS A 224 -1.41 -14.02 -7.31
N ARG A 225 -1.84 -14.29 -8.56
CA ARG A 225 -3.26 -14.37 -8.90
C ARG A 225 -3.97 -15.48 -8.12
N GLN A 226 -3.36 -16.66 -8.03
CA GLN A 226 -3.96 -17.79 -7.32
C GLN A 226 -4.10 -17.48 -5.83
N LEU A 227 -3.06 -16.88 -5.22
CA LEU A 227 -3.12 -16.44 -3.82
C LEU A 227 -4.28 -15.46 -3.59
N VAL A 228 -4.44 -14.44 -4.44
CA VAL A 228 -5.53 -13.46 -4.33
C VAL A 228 -6.90 -14.13 -4.45
N HIS A 229 -7.08 -15.04 -5.41
CA HIS A 229 -8.29 -15.84 -5.51
C HIS A 229 -8.57 -16.62 -4.23
N ASP A 230 -7.56 -17.33 -3.69
CA ASP A 230 -7.71 -18.16 -2.50
C ASP A 230 -8.10 -17.32 -1.27
N LEU A 231 -7.52 -16.14 -1.12
CA LEU A 231 -7.89 -15.18 -0.07
C LEU A 231 -9.33 -14.68 -0.19
N LEU A 232 -9.84 -14.52 -1.42
CA LEU A 232 -11.19 -14.02 -1.68
C LEU A 232 -12.27 -15.10 -1.56
N VAL A 233 -11.90 -16.38 -1.60
CA VAL A 233 -12.84 -17.50 -1.43
C VAL A 233 -12.77 -18.19 -0.06
N ASP A 234 -11.74 -17.90 0.75
CA ASP A 234 -11.61 -18.44 2.10
C ASP A 234 -12.53 -17.70 3.10
N PRO A 235 -13.53 -18.37 3.71
CA PRO A 235 -14.42 -17.75 4.69
C PRO A 235 -13.72 -17.35 6.00
N GLY A 236 -12.50 -17.85 6.26
CA GLY A 236 -11.69 -17.50 7.43
C GLY A 236 -10.87 -16.22 7.28
N VAL A 237 -10.86 -15.61 6.09
CA VAL A 237 -10.13 -14.36 5.84
C VAL A 237 -10.87 -13.16 6.41
N SER A 238 -10.13 -12.27 7.09
CA SER A 238 -10.71 -11.04 7.64
C SER A 238 -11.19 -10.10 6.51
N SER A 239 -12.20 -9.29 6.79
CA SER A 239 -12.74 -8.33 5.79
C SER A 239 -11.68 -7.34 5.29
N GLN A 240 -10.74 -6.95 6.14
CA GLN A 240 -9.62 -6.08 5.76
C GLN A 240 -8.67 -6.76 4.77
N LEU A 241 -8.35 -8.04 5.00
CA LEU A 241 -7.50 -8.80 4.08
C LEU A 241 -8.23 -9.11 2.77
N ALA A 242 -9.51 -9.47 2.82
CA ALA A 242 -10.34 -9.63 1.63
C ALA A 242 -10.44 -8.33 0.82
N HIS A 243 -10.54 -7.17 1.49
CA HIS A 243 -10.52 -5.86 0.84
C HIS A 243 -9.20 -5.60 0.12
N ALA A 244 -8.07 -5.79 0.79
CA ALA A 244 -6.75 -5.66 0.18
C ALA A 244 -6.57 -6.63 -1.01
N ALA A 245 -7.04 -7.87 -0.88
CA ALA A 245 -6.99 -8.86 -1.96
C ALA A 245 -7.85 -8.46 -3.16
N ALA A 246 -9.08 -7.94 -2.94
CA ALA A 246 -9.95 -7.47 -4.01
C ALA A 246 -9.30 -6.37 -4.84
N TRP A 247 -8.65 -5.40 -4.18
CA TRP A 247 -7.92 -4.32 -4.87
C TRP A 247 -6.59 -4.74 -5.47
N ALA A 248 -6.01 -5.87 -5.05
CA ALA A 248 -4.85 -6.46 -5.73
C ALA A 248 -5.22 -7.18 -7.04
N THR A 249 -6.47 -7.65 -7.19
CA THR A 249 -6.91 -8.41 -8.39
C THR A 249 -6.62 -7.74 -9.74
N PRO A 250 -6.86 -6.43 -9.95
CA PRO A 250 -6.71 -5.78 -11.26
C PRO A 250 -5.23 -5.68 -11.70
N HIS A 251 -4.31 -5.87 -10.75
CA HIS A 251 -2.89 -5.74 -10.96
C HIS A 251 -2.16 -7.09 -10.96
N CYS A 252 -2.90 -8.21 -10.89
CA CYS A 252 -2.34 -9.54 -11.04
C CYS A 252 -2.01 -9.82 -12.52
N ALA A 253 -0.83 -10.38 -12.81
CA ALA A 253 -0.43 -10.71 -14.18
C ALA A 253 -1.23 -11.89 -14.77
N GLY A 254 -1.79 -11.76 -15.99
CA GLY A 254 -2.58 -12.77 -16.75
C GLY A 254 -4.09 -12.47 -16.80
N GLN A 255 -4.97 -13.49 -16.91
CA GLN A 255 -6.44 -13.36 -16.74
C GLN A 255 -7.03 -14.44 -15.81
N GLN A 256 -8.15 -14.14 -15.14
CA GLN A 256 -9.04 -15.12 -14.52
C GLN A 256 -10.17 -15.51 -15.46
N ASP A 257 -10.60 -16.77 -15.41
CA ASP A 257 -11.80 -17.21 -16.12
C ASP A 257 -13.09 -16.62 -15.48
N GLU A 258 -14.16 -16.52 -16.27
CA GLU A 258 -15.44 -15.96 -15.81
C GLU A 258 -16.02 -16.75 -14.61
N LYS A 259 -15.76 -18.06 -14.53
CA LYS A 259 -16.29 -18.92 -13.46
C LYS A 259 -15.65 -18.59 -12.11
N ALA A 260 -14.35 -18.34 -12.08
CA ALA A 260 -13.60 -17.91 -10.92
C ALA A 260 -14.08 -16.53 -10.44
N TRP A 261 -14.28 -15.60 -11.38
CA TRP A 261 -14.85 -14.28 -11.06
C TRP A 261 -16.23 -14.37 -10.44
N ARG A 262 -17.14 -15.14 -11.04
CA ARG A 262 -18.49 -15.38 -10.49
C ARG A 262 -18.43 -15.96 -9.09
N ARG A 263 -17.57 -16.96 -8.85
CA ARG A 263 -17.41 -17.58 -7.53
C ARG A 263 -16.98 -16.56 -6.46
N MET A 264 -15.97 -15.73 -6.74
CA MET A 264 -15.52 -14.69 -5.80
C MET A 264 -16.63 -13.66 -5.56
N LEU A 265 -17.28 -13.20 -6.63
CA LEU A 265 -18.34 -12.20 -6.55
C LEU A 265 -19.56 -12.69 -5.76
N ASP A 266 -20.03 -13.91 -6.03
CA ASP A 266 -21.19 -14.51 -5.35
C ASP A 266 -20.95 -14.65 -3.85
N LEU A 267 -19.76 -15.14 -3.47
CA LEU A 267 -19.39 -15.28 -2.05
C LEU A 267 -19.36 -13.92 -1.35
N GLN A 268 -18.67 -12.93 -1.95
CA GLN A 268 -18.53 -11.62 -1.33
C GLN A 268 -19.83 -10.81 -1.32
N LEU A 269 -20.68 -10.95 -2.33
CA LEU A 269 -22.04 -10.41 -2.31
C LEU A 269 -22.90 -11.08 -1.23
N ALA A 270 -22.81 -12.39 -1.05
CA ALA A 270 -23.53 -13.09 0.01
C ALA A 270 -23.06 -12.63 1.40
N ASN A 271 -21.75 -12.43 1.59
CA ASN A 271 -21.20 -11.88 2.83
C ASN A 271 -21.71 -10.47 3.09
N TRP A 272 -21.65 -9.58 2.09
CA TRP A 272 -22.13 -8.21 2.22
C TRP A 272 -23.65 -8.14 2.47
N ARG A 273 -24.46 -8.97 1.82
CA ARG A 273 -25.91 -9.00 2.05
C ARG A 273 -26.28 -9.46 3.46
N ARG A 274 -25.51 -10.41 4.01
CA ARG A 274 -25.71 -10.87 5.40
C ARG A 274 -25.33 -9.80 6.42
N ALA A 275 -24.28 -9.03 6.14
CA ALA A 275 -23.81 -7.95 7.01
C ALA A 275 -23.33 -6.74 6.19
N PRO A 276 -24.26 -5.85 5.77
CA PRO A 276 -23.90 -4.70 4.96
C PRO A 276 -22.90 -3.80 5.68
N SER A 277 -21.79 -3.48 5.01
CA SER A 277 -20.73 -2.62 5.53
C SER A 277 -20.03 -1.88 4.40
N GLN A 278 -19.35 -0.78 4.74
CA GLN A 278 -18.55 -0.02 3.78
C GLN A 278 -17.39 -0.85 3.21
N ILE A 279 -16.68 -1.61 4.07
CA ILE A 279 -15.60 -2.51 3.65
C ILE A 279 -16.14 -3.59 2.70
N GLY A 280 -17.29 -4.21 3.03
CA GLY A 280 -17.93 -5.18 2.16
C GLY A 280 -18.31 -4.62 0.79
N ALA A 281 -18.84 -3.38 0.75
CA ALA A 281 -19.11 -2.69 -0.50
C ALA A 281 -17.81 -2.40 -1.28
N GLY A 282 -16.73 -2.03 -0.59
CA GLY A 282 -15.39 -1.83 -1.16
C GLY A 282 -14.80 -3.11 -1.78
N ILE A 283 -14.98 -4.27 -1.14
CA ILE A 283 -14.57 -5.58 -1.69
C ILE A 283 -15.26 -5.83 -3.02
N VAL A 284 -16.59 -5.68 -3.07
CA VAL A 284 -17.37 -5.90 -4.30
C VAL A 284 -17.01 -4.88 -5.39
N HIS A 285 -16.71 -3.64 -5.01
CA HIS A 285 -16.19 -2.62 -5.93
C HIS A 285 -14.84 -3.03 -6.53
N GLY A 286 -13.86 -3.41 -5.70
CA GLY A 286 -12.55 -3.89 -6.16
C GLY A 286 -12.66 -5.10 -7.09
N LEU A 287 -13.48 -6.09 -6.75
CA LEU A 287 -13.78 -7.23 -7.64
C LEU A 287 -14.36 -6.79 -8.98
N THR A 288 -15.31 -5.86 -8.97
CA THR A 288 -15.92 -5.33 -10.21
C THR A 288 -14.89 -4.63 -11.09
N TYR A 289 -13.95 -3.92 -10.47
CA TYR A 289 -12.86 -3.29 -11.20
C TYR A 289 -11.91 -4.33 -11.82
N GLY A 290 -11.58 -5.40 -11.08
CA GLY A 290 -10.81 -6.54 -11.60
C GLY A 290 -11.49 -7.25 -12.77
N ILE A 291 -12.80 -7.51 -12.66
CA ILE A 291 -13.65 -8.06 -13.75
C ILE A 291 -13.57 -7.21 -15.01
N GLY A 292 -13.58 -5.89 -14.86
CA GLY A 292 -13.44 -4.96 -15.99
C GLY A 292 -12.05 -4.98 -16.62
N THR A 293 -11.01 -5.09 -15.79
CA THR A 293 -9.62 -5.20 -16.26
C THR A 293 -9.39 -6.49 -17.07
N ASP A 294 -10.03 -7.59 -16.69
CA ASP A 294 -10.00 -8.86 -17.43
C ASP A 294 -10.95 -8.91 -18.64
N GLY A 295 -11.78 -7.88 -18.86
CA GLY A 295 -12.63 -7.76 -20.06
C GLY A 295 -13.94 -8.57 -20.04
N HIS A 296 -14.46 -8.95 -18.88
CA HIS A 296 -15.67 -9.78 -18.76
C HIS A 296 -16.99 -8.96 -18.90
N GLU A 297 -17.28 -8.44 -20.10
CA GLU A 297 -18.44 -7.56 -20.39
C GLU A 297 -19.80 -8.10 -19.92
N LYS A 298 -20.03 -9.41 -20.07
CA LYS A 298 -21.29 -10.04 -19.67
C LYS A 298 -21.50 -9.90 -18.16
N LEU A 299 -20.47 -10.20 -17.37
CA LEU A 299 -20.52 -10.11 -15.92
C LEU A 299 -20.68 -8.66 -15.45
N LEU A 300 -20.03 -7.70 -16.11
CA LEU A 300 -20.25 -6.27 -15.84
C LEU A 300 -21.70 -5.83 -16.11
N THR A 301 -22.31 -6.33 -17.19
CA THR A 301 -23.72 -6.03 -17.51
C THR A 301 -24.67 -6.54 -16.43
N GLU A 302 -24.43 -7.75 -15.93
CA GLU A 302 -25.17 -8.34 -14.81
C GLU A 302 -25.01 -7.51 -13.53
N ILE A 303 -23.77 -7.14 -13.18
CA ILE A 303 -23.46 -6.30 -12.01
C ILE A 303 -24.21 -4.96 -12.09
N ARG A 304 -24.13 -4.26 -13.24
CA ARG A 304 -24.79 -2.97 -13.45
C ARG A 304 -26.31 -3.04 -13.22
N GLY A 305 -26.95 -4.12 -13.69
CA GLY A 305 -28.41 -4.29 -13.62
C GLY A 305 -28.94 -4.80 -12.28
N ALA A 306 -28.09 -5.39 -11.43
CA ALA A 306 -28.53 -6.07 -10.22
C ALA A 306 -28.78 -5.09 -9.06
N GLN A 307 -30.04 -4.85 -8.70
CA GLN A 307 -30.42 -3.93 -7.60
C GLN A 307 -29.82 -4.33 -6.23
N LEU A 308 -29.53 -5.62 -6.03
CA LEU A 308 -28.95 -6.17 -4.80
C LEU A 308 -27.41 -6.12 -4.77
N VAL A 309 -26.78 -5.31 -5.62
CA VAL A 309 -25.34 -5.04 -5.66
C VAL A 309 -25.07 -3.62 -5.15
N PRO A 310 -24.01 -3.40 -4.33
CA PRO A 310 -23.63 -2.08 -3.84
C PRO A 310 -23.53 -1.04 -4.96
N GLN A 311 -24.00 0.19 -4.71
CA GLN A 311 -23.96 1.28 -5.69
C GLN A 311 -22.55 1.53 -6.27
N PRO A 312 -21.44 1.55 -5.48
CA PRO A 312 -20.11 1.77 -6.05
C PRO A 312 -19.72 0.73 -7.11
N ALA A 313 -20.01 -0.54 -6.87
CA ALA A 313 -19.77 -1.62 -7.83
C ALA A 313 -20.60 -1.45 -9.11
N ARG A 314 -21.90 -1.09 -8.99
CA ARG A 314 -22.75 -0.82 -10.16
C ARG A 314 -22.23 0.34 -10.99
N ALA A 315 -21.77 1.41 -10.34
CA ALA A 315 -21.19 2.57 -11.00
C ALA A 315 -19.87 2.21 -11.73
N ALA A 316 -18.99 1.44 -11.09
CA ALA A 316 -17.77 0.95 -11.70
C ALA A 316 -18.04 0.07 -12.93
N ALA A 317 -19.03 -0.83 -12.86
CA ALA A 317 -19.44 -1.65 -14.00
C ALA A 317 -19.98 -0.81 -15.16
N ALA A 318 -20.80 0.22 -14.88
CA ALA A 318 -21.29 1.14 -15.90
C ALA A 318 -20.16 1.94 -16.57
N TRP A 319 -19.17 2.37 -15.80
CA TRP A 319 -17.99 3.04 -16.33
C TRP A 319 -17.19 2.14 -17.27
N TRP A 320 -16.86 0.90 -16.85
CA TRP A 320 -16.14 -0.06 -17.69
C TRP A 320 -16.88 -0.37 -18.99
N LEU A 321 -18.19 -0.62 -18.94
CA LEU A 321 -19.01 -0.87 -20.14
C LEU A 321 -19.02 0.30 -21.13
N SER A 322 -18.86 1.53 -20.62
CA SER A 322 -18.75 2.73 -21.46
C SER A 322 -17.34 2.85 -22.05
N ALA A 323 -16.30 2.55 -21.25
CA ALA A 323 -14.90 2.62 -21.68
C ALA A 323 -14.53 1.52 -22.71
N LEU A 324 -15.11 0.32 -22.61
CA LEU A 324 -14.85 -0.80 -23.52
C LEU A 324 -15.52 -0.65 -24.89
N ARG A 325 -16.45 0.30 -25.05
CA ARG A 325 -17.14 0.59 -26.31
C ARG A 325 -16.80 2.00 -26.77
N PRO A 326 -15.54 2.28 -27.15
CA PRO A 326 -15.22 3.56 -27.76
C PRO A 326 -16.01 3.67 -29.07
N THR A 327 -16.94 4.63 -29.11
CA THR A 327 -17.68 5.03 -30.29
C THR A 327 -16.77 5.61 -31.36
#